data_AF-A0A3B9MYQ5-F1
#
_entry.id   AF-A0A3B9MYQ5-F1
#
_cell.length_a   1.000
_cell.length_b   1.000
_cell.length_c   1.000
_cell.angle_alpha   90.00
_cell.angle_beta   90.00
_cell.angle_gamma   90.00
#
_symmetry.space_group_name_H-M   'P 1'
#
loop_
_entity.id
_entity.type
_entity.pdbx_description
1 polymer ?
#
loop_
_entity_poly.entity_id
_entity_poly.type
_entity_poly.pdbx_seq_one_letter_code
_entity_poly.pdbx_strand_id
1 'polypeptide(L)'
;MKKIKINQISKENNKYKVFIDSDHKYYFTSEKKAVKFQNEVNQYLTESLFQLNDLYIDLFTVYRRVYFVVENSLLKRSLDQALNNINHFIENSLLRSNYQSIGSSLVMTSINQIYDNLLNGYQTVRSITSKKNDTSMIYHVNNKIKILTVLFMEFEKFQLDLSKNDLENIQVKIIKIA
;
A
#
# COMPACT_ATOMS: atom_id res chain seq x y z
N MET A 1 -2.49 10.85 8.60
CA MET A 1 -1.47 9.79 8.66
C MET A 1 -0.07 10.43 8.62
N LYS A 2 0.92 9.89 9.34
CA LYS A 2 2.31 10.42 9.30
C LYS A 2 2.95 10.10 7.94
N LYS A 3 3.85 10.97 7.45
CA LYS A 3 4.61 10.71 6.22
C LYS A 3 5.66 9.63 6.45
N ILE A 4 5.83 8.75 5.46
CA ILE A 4 6.93 7.79 5.43
C ILE A 4 8.24 8.57 5.22
N LYS A 5 9.24 8.23 6.03
CA LYS A 5 10.57 8.82 5.96
C LYS A 5 11.60 7.71 5.93
N ILE A 6 11.97 7.26 4.74
CA ILE A 6 13.14 6.41 4.56
C ILE A 6 14.34 7.30 4.83
N ASN A 7 15.06 7.07 5.92
CA ASN A 7 16.27 7.82 6.25
C ASN A 7 17.46 6.98 5.81
N GLN A 8 18.19 7.39 4.77
CA GLN A 8 19.65 7.24 4.66
C GLN A 8 20.16 7.64 3.27
N ILE A 9 20.63 8.88 3.18
CA ILE A 9 21.65 9.23 2.18
C ILE A 9 22.99 9.16 2.90
N SER A 10 23.91 8.35 2.40
CA SER A 10 25.28 8.27 2.90
C SER A 10 26.25 8.62 1.78
N LYS A 11 27.39 9.23 2.09
CA LYS A 11 28.43 9.52 1.11
C LYS A 11 29.46 8.39 1.11
N GLU A 12 29.68 7.77 -0.04
CA GLU A 12 30.62 6.66 -0.23
C GLU A 12 31.37 6.86 -1.55
N ASN A 13 32.71 6.90 -1.53
CA ASN A 13 33.57 7.02 -2.72
C ASN A 13 33.15 8.13 -3.71
N ASN A 14 32.96 9.37 -3.22
CA ASN A 14 32.49 10.53 -3.98
C ASN A 14 31.10 10.40 -4.63
N LYS A 15 30.32 9.38 -4.24
CA LYS A 15 28.92 9.22 -4.63
C LYS A 15 28.01 9.31 -3.41
N TYR A 16 26.75 9.64 -3.65
CA TYR A 16 25.69 9.67 -2.66
C TYR A 16 24.88 8.39 -2.81
N LYS A 17 24.92 7.55 -1.79
CA LYS A 17 24.21 6.28 -1.72
C LYS A 17 22.87 6.47 -1.03
N VAL A 18 21.78 6.14 -1.72
CA VAL A 18 20.44 6.05 -1.15
C VAL A 18 20.14 4.58 -0.90
N PHE A 19 19.82 4.27 0.35
CA PHE A 19 19.42 2.93 0.76
C PHE A 19 17.90 2.86 0.80
N ILE A 20 17.31 2.07 -0.08
CA ILE A 20 15.88 1.76 -0.02
C ILE A 20 15.75 0.52 0.86
N ASP A 21 16.29 -0.62 0.45
CA ASP A 21 16.32 -1.84 1.28
C ASP A 21 17.65 -2.61 1.15
N SER A 22 17.70 -3.82 1.73
CA SER A 22 18.86 -4.72 1.71
C SER A 22 19.45 -4.93 0.32
N ASP A 23 18.57 -4.96 -0.69
CA ASP A 23 18.87 -5.39 -2.05
C ASP A 23 18.90 -4.20 -3.02
N HIS A 24 18.25 -3.09 -2.67
CA HIS A 24 18.11 -1.88 -3.48
C HIS A 24 18.95 -0.73 -2.93
N LYS A 25 20.16 -0.59 -3.51
CA LYS A 25 21.12 0.48 -3.21
C LYS A 25 21.39 1.30 -4.46
N TYR A 26 21.14 2.61 -4.38
CA TYR A 26 21.27 3.52 -5.52
C TYR A 26 22.40 4.49 -5.27
N TYR A 27 23.20 4.78 -6.30
CA TYR A 27 24.33 5.69 -6.21
C TYR A 27 24.15 6.87 -7.16
N PHE A 28 24.32 8.08 -6.62
CA PHE A 28 24.15 9.33 -7.33
C PHE A 28 25.44 10.14 -7.31
N THR A 29 25.72 10.86 -8.39
CA THR A 29 26.86 11.78 -8.48
C THR A 29 26.64 13.10 -7.73
N SER A 30 25.39 13.42 -7.40
CA SER A 30 24.99 14.66 -6.74
C SER A 30 24.03 14.39 -5.59
N GLU A 31 24.26 15.06 -4.46
CA GLU A 31 23.38 15.02 -3.29
C GLU A 31 21.96 15.44 -3.65
N LYS A 32 21.83 16.49 -4.47
CA LYS A 32 20.54 16.99 -4.93
C LYS A 32 19.73 15.92 -5.67
N LYS A 33 20.39 15.08 -6.48
CA LYS A 33 19.73 13.97 -7.19
C LYS A 33 19.32 12.86 -6.21
N ALA A 34 20.20 12.52 -5.25
CA ALA A 34 19.90 11.54 -4.21
C ALA A 34 18.70 11.95 -3.34
N VAL A 35 18.66 13.21 -2.89
CA VAL A 35 17.56 13.78 -2.11
C VAL A 35 16.27 13.80 -2.91
N LYS A 36 16.32 14.19 -4.18
CA LYS A 36 15.14 14.19 -5.06
C LYS A 36 14.56 12.78 -5.18
N PHE A 37 15.39 11.79 -5.52
CA PHE A 37 14.97 10.39 -5.61
C PHE A 37 14.37 9.86 -4.31
N GLN A 38 15.04 10.11 -3.18
CA GLN A 38 14.54 9.71 -1.87
C GLN A 38 13.17 10.32 -1.56
N ASN A 39 12.98 11.60 -1.89
CA ASN A 39 11.70 12.29 -1.69
C ASN A 39 10.59 11.72 -2.58
N GLU A 40 10.88 11.38 -3.83
CA GLU A 40 9.93 10.75 -4.75
C GLU A 40 9.49 9.37 -4.24
N VAL A 41 10.43 8.54 -3.79
CA VAL A 41 10.11 7.23 -3.17
C VAL A 41 9.28 7.41 -1.90
N ASN A 42 9.69 8.30 -0.99
CA ASN A 42 8.95 8.58 0.25
C ASN A 42 7.53 9.07 -0.04
N GLN A 43 7.37 9.95 -1.03
CA GLN A 43 6.08 10.47 -1.45
C GLN A 43 5.21 9.35 -2.00
N TYR A 44 5.72 8.54 -2.93
CA TYR A 44 4.99 7.44 -3.52
C TYR A 44 4.48 6.45 -2.45
N LEU A 45 5.36 5.96 -1.58
CA LEU A 45 4.98 5.02 -0.52
C LEU A 45 3.98 5.62 0.47
N THR A 46 4.12 6.92 0.76
CA THR A 46 3.16 7.63 1.62
C THR A 46 1.79 7.68 0.95
N GLU A 47 1.72 8.07 -0.32
CA GLU A 47 0.48 8.16 -1.10
C GLU A 47 -0.19 6.79 -1.25
N SER A 48 0.56 5.74 -1.57
CA SER A 48 0.02 4.37 -1.65
C SER A 48 -0.62 3.94 -0.32
N LEU A 49 0.03 4.19 0.82
CA LEU A 49 -0.56 3.87 2.12
C LEU A 49 -1.83 4.70 2.40
N PHE A 50 -1.88 5.97 1.98
CA PHE A 50 -3.09 6.79 2.14
C PHE A 50 -4.25 6.22 1.34
N GLN A 51 -4.02 5.89 0.06
CA GLN A 51 -5.04 5.31 -0.80
C GLN A 51 -5.53 3.95 -0.27
N LEU A 52 -4.64 3.11 0.23
CA LEU A 52 -5.00 1.84 0.85
C LEU A 52 -5.78 2.04 2.17
N ASN A 53 -5.42 3.05 2.97
CA ASN A 53 -6.16 3.40 4.18
C ASN A 53 -7.58 3.89 3.86
N ASP A 54 -7.78 4.64 2.78
CA ASP A 54 -9.12 5.06 2.35
C ASP A 54 -9.97 3.85 1.93
N LEU A 55 -9.37 2.89 1.22
CA LEU A 55 -10.03 1.63 0.89
C LEU A 55 -10.31 0.76 2.12
N TYR A 56 -9.45 0.81 3.14
CA TYR A 56 -9.70 0.17 4.43
C TYR A 56 -10.91 0.76 5.16
N ILE A 57 -11.01 2.10 5.22
CA ILE A 57 -12.15 2.78 5.82
C ILE A 57 -13.45 2.43 5.10
N ASP A 58 -13.43 2.35 3.77
CA ASP A 58 -14.58 1.92 2.96
C ASP A 58 -14.97 0.48 3.27
N LEU A 59 -14.01 -0.46 3.24
CA LEU A 59 -14.23 -1.87 3.57
C LEU A 59 -14.81 -2.03 4.99
N PHE A 60 -14.25 -1.32 5.97
CA PHE A 60 -14.76 -1.31 7.34
C PHE A 60 -16.20 -0.81 7.41
N THR A 61 -16.52 0.26 6.69
CA THR A 61 -17.88 0.83 6.62
C THR A 61 -18.86 -0.14 5.99
N VAL A 62 -18.49 -0.75 4.87
CA VAL A 62 -19.31 -1.75 4.18
C VAL A 62 -19.51 -2.98 5.07
N TYR A 63 -18.45 -3.46 5.71
CA TYR A 63 -18.53 -4.59 6.62
C TYR A 63 -19.50 -4.33 7.77
N ARG A 64 -19.45 -3.14 8.39
CA ARG A 64 -20.40 -2.77 9.45
C ARG A 64 -21.85 -2.80 9.01
N ARG A 65 -22.15 -2.43 7.76
CA ARG A 65 -23.52 -2.49 7.20
C ARG A 65 -24.02 -3.92 7.03
N VAL A 66 -23.13 -4.85 6.70
CA VAL A 66 -23.51 -6.25 6.50
C VAL A 66 -23.32 -7.11 7.74
N TYR A 67 -22.60 -6.64 8.76
CA TYR A 67 -22.16 -7.38 9.94
C TYR A 67 -23.28 -8.18 10.62
N PHE A 68 -24.38 -7.51 10.96
CA PHE A 68 -25.51 -8.14 11.66
C PHE A 68 -26.26 -9.14 10.79
N VAL A 69 -26.11 -9.02 9.48
CA VAL A 69 -26.81 -9.85 8.51
C VAL A 69 -25.95 -11.03 8.04
N VAL A 70 -24.66 -11.10 8.40
CA VAL A 70 -23.82 -12.27 8.13
C VAL A 70 -24.13 -13.35 9.17
N GLU A 71 -24.79 -14.43 8.77
CA GLU A 71 -25.06 -15.56 9.67
C GLU A 71 -23.84 -16.49 9.81
N ASN A 72 -22.92 -16.43 8.84
CA ASN A 72 -21.73 -17.29 8.82
C ASN A 72 -20.61 -16.73 9.69
N SER A 73 -20.35 -17.39 10.82
CA SER A 73 -19.30 -17.03 11.78
C SER A 73 -17.87 -17.11 11.23
N LEU A 74 -17.60 -17.98 10.24
CA LEU A 74 -16.30 -18.07 9.59
C LEU A 74 -16.03 -16.86 8.69
N LEU A 75 -17.04 -16.40 7.95
CA LEU A 75 -16.90 -15.20 7.10
C LEU A 75 -16.70 -13.94 7.95
N LYS A 76 -17.38 -13.83 9.11
CA LYS A 76 -17.13 -12.75 10.08
C LYS A 76 -15.69 -12.77 10.57
N ARG A 77 -15.22 -13.93 11.07
CA ARG A 77 -13.84 -14.07 11.55
C ARG A 77 -12.81 -13.72 10.49
N SER A 78 -13.03 -14.13 9.23
CA SER A 78 -12.15 -13.79 8.11
C SER A 78 -12.07 -12.27 7.90
N LEU A 79 -13.20 -11.57 7.92
CA LEU A 79 -13.25 -10.12 7.77
C LEU A 79 -12.63 -9.38 8.96
N ASP A 80 -12.94 -9.81 10.18
CA ASP A 80 -12.36 -9.25 11.40
C ASP A 80 -10.83 -9.40 11.39
N GLN A 81 -10.33 -10.58 10.98
CA GLN A 81 -8.90 -10.84 10.86
C GLN A 81 -8.25 -9.98 9.78
N ALA A 82 -8.87 -9.86 8.60
CA ALA A 82 -8.36 -9.01 7.53
C ALA A 82 -8.27 -7.55 7.96
N LEU A 83 -9.29 -7.01 8.62
CA LEU A 83 -9.31 -5.64 9.12
C LEU A 83 -8.26 -5.39 10.20
N ASN A 84 -8.09 -6.34 11.12
CA ASN A 84 -7.05 -6.27 12.16
C ASN A 84 -5.65 -6.32 11.55
N ASN A 85 -5.42 -7.20 10.57
CA ASN A 85 -4.16 -7.29 9.84
C ASN A 85 -3.84 -5.97 9.13
N ILE A 86 -4.80 -5.40 8.40
CA ILE A 86 -4.62 -4.11 7.70
C ILE A 86 -4.24 -3.01 8.69
N ASN A 87 -4.96 -2.89 9.81
CA ASN A 87 -4.65 -1.88 10.81
C ASN A 87 -3.24 -2.08 11.39
N HIS A 88 -2.87 -3.33 11.71
CA HIS A 88 -1.54 -3.67 12.18
C HIS A 88 -0.43 -3.29 11.19
N PHE A 89 -0.62 -3.57 9.90
CA PHE A 89 0.36 -3.24 8.86
C PHE A 89 0.48 -1.74 8.61
N ILE A 90 -0.63 -0.98 8.68
CA ILE A 90 -0.61 0.48 8.59
C ILE A 90 0.18 1.07 9.77
N GLU A 91 -0.15 0.67 11.00
CA GLU A 91 0.54 1.15 12.20
C GLU A 91 2.04 0.82 12.18
N ASN A 92 2.39 -0.43 11.83
CA ASN A 92 3.78 -0.84 11.69
C ASN A 92 4.53 -0.07 10.61
N SER A 93 3.90 0.19 9.46
CA SER A 93 4.52 0.96 8.37
C SER A 93 4.91 2.36 8.85
N LEU A 94 4.04 3.00 9.63
CA LEU A 94 4.29 4.33 10.17
C LEU A 94 5.41 4.32 11.22
N LEU A 95 5.39 3.35 12.13
CA LEU A 95 6.42 3.22 13.18
C LEU A 95 7.79 2.86 12.61
N ARG A 96 7.82 1.94 11.64
CA ARG A 96 9.06 1.36 11.11
C ARG A 96 9.63 2.12 9.91
N SER A 97 8.88 3.06 9.33
CA SER A 97 9.38 3.90 8.22
C SER A 97 10.73 4.57 8.52
N ASN A 98 10.95 4.99 9.77
CA ASN A 98 12.19 5.64 10.22
C ASN A 98 13.34 4.66 10.56
N TYR A 99 13.14 3.35 10.49
CA TYR A 99 14.19 2.38 10.81
C TYR A 99 15.28 2.41 9.73
N GLN A 100 16.49 2.66 10.21
CA GLN A 100 17.65 3.08 9.44
C GLN A 100 18.06 2.11 8.31
N SER A 101 17.85 0.79 8.41
CA SER A 101 18.37 -0.17 7.43
C SER A 101 17.34 -1.09 6.76
N ILE A 102 16.06 -1.06 7.17
CA ILE A 102 15.03 -1.98 6.64
C ILE A 102 13.67 -1.25 6.49
N GLY A 103 13.61 0.03 6.86
CA GLY A 103 12.35 0.77 6.98
C GLY A 103 11.51 0.77 5.70
N SER A 104 12.13 0.95 4.53
CA SER A 104 11.38 0.96 3.27
C SER A 104 10.92 -0.44 2.84
N SER A 105 11.76 -1.47 3.01
CA SER A 105 11.41 -2.86 2.72
C SER A 105 10.17 -3.29 3.50
N LEU A 106 10.16 -2.96 4.80
CA LEU A 106 9.04 -3.26 5.69
C LEU A 106 7.77 -2.52 5.27
N VAL A 107 7.90 -1.27 4.80
CA VAL A 107 6.77 -0.50 4.27
C VAL A 107 6.26 -1.12 2.98
N MET A 108 7.12 -1.51 2.04
CA MET A 108 6.73 -2.16 0.79
C MET A 108 6.06 -3.52 1.03
N THR A 109 6.63 -4.35 1.91
CA THR A 109 6.01 -5.62 2.32
C THR A 109 4.65 -5.37 2.96
N SER A 110 4.54 -4.34 3.82
CA SER A 110 3.26 -4.00 4.45
C SER A 110 2.21 -3.55 3.43
N ILE A 111 2.60 -2.78 2.40
CA ILE A 111 1.71 -2.38 1.30
C ILE A 111 1.15 -3.61 0.58
N ASN A 112 2.00 -4.59 0.24
CA ASN A 112 1.56 -5.85 -0.38
C ASN A 112 0.59 -6.62 0.51
N GLN A 113 0.91 -6.74 1.80
CA GLN A 113 0.03 -7.42 2.75
C GLN A 113 -1.32 -6.70 2.93
N ILE A 114 -1.32 -5.36 2.97
CA ILE A 114 -2.56 -4.58 3.04
C ILE A 114 -3.41 -4.81 1.80
N TYR A 115 -2.81 -4.83 0.61
CA TYR A 115 -3.51 -5.15 -0.64
C TYR A 115 -4.19 -6.51 -0.58
N ASP A 116 -3.47 -7.56 -0.20
CA ASP A 116 -4.01 -8.93 -0.13
C ASP A 116 -5.19 -9.02 0.85
N ASN A 117 -5.06 -8.40 2.02
CA ASN A 117 -6.12 -8.39 3.03
C ASN A 117 -7.33 -7.56 2.57
N LEU A 118 -7.13 -6.43 1.89
CA LEU A 118 -8.21 -5.64 1.32
C LEU A 118 -8.95 -6.42 0.23
N LEU A 119 -8.21 -7.08 -0.66
CA LEU A 119 -8.79 -7.86 -1.76
C LEU A 119 -9.64 -9.01 -1.23
N ASN A 120 -9.10 -9.78 -0.29
CA ASN A 120 -9.83 -10.86 0.38
C ASN A 120 -11.06 -10.32 1.12
N GLY A 121 -10.92 -9.19 1.83
CA GLY A 121 -12.03 -8.53 2.51
C GLY A 121 -13.16 -8.15 1.57
N TYR A 122 -12.85 -7.45 0.48
CA TYR A 122 -13.85 -7.08 -0.53
C TYR A 122 -14.47 -8.31 -1.21
N GLN A 123 -13.69 -9.34 -1.54
CA GLN A 123 -14.22 -10.58 -2.11
C GLN A 123 -15.17 -11.30 -1.15
N THR A 124 -14.86 -11.29 0.15
CA THR A 124 -15.70 -11.87 1.19
C THR A 124 -17.02 -11.10 1.32
N VAL A 125 -16.97 -9.77 1.38
CA VAL A 125 -18.16 -8.91 1.37
C VAL A 125 -19.00 -9.14 0.12
N ARG A 126 -18.36 -9.22 -1.06
CA ARG A 126 -19.04 -9.50 -2.33
C ARG A 126 -19.80 -10.82 -2.28
N SER A 127 -19.19 -11.88 -1.72
CA SER A 127 -19.86 -13.18 -1.55
C SER A 127 -21.11 -13.08 -0.67
N ILE A 128 -21.03 -12.31 0.42
CA ILE A 128 -22.16 -12.07 1.32
C ILE A 128 -23.29 -11.31 0.61
N THR A 129 -22.96 -10.25 -0.12
CA THR A 129 -23.96 -9.37 -0.76
C THR A 129 -24.60 -10.04 -1.97
N SER A 130 -23.85 -10.86 -2.71
CA SER A 130 -24.38 -11.72 -3.78
C SER A 130 -25.42 -12.71 -3.28
N LYS A 131 -25.20 -13.36 -2.13
CA LYS A 131 -26.20 -14.26 -1.53
C LYS A 131 -27.49 -13.56 -1.13
N LYS A 132 -27.44 -12.24 -0.91
CA LYS A 132 -28.59 -11.41 -0.54
C LYS A 132 -29.23 -10.70 -1.73
N ASN A 133 -28.69 -10.85 -2.94
CA ASN A 133 -29.12 -10.11 -4.12
C ASN A 133 -29.08 -8.58 -3.93
N ASP A 134 -28.13 -8.06 -3.13
CA ASP A 134 -27.91 -6.62 -2.97
C ASP A 134 -27.07 -6.09 -4.14
N THR A 135 -27.74 -5.85 -5.27
CA THR A 135 -27.10 -5.42 -6.53
C THR A 135 -26.32 -4.11 -6.38
N SER A 136 -26.80 -3.18 -5.58
CA SER A 136 -26.12 -1.89 -5.35
C SER A 136 -24.79 -2.10 -4.63
N MET A 137 -24.80 -2.90 -3.56
CA MET A 137 -23.58 -3.19 -2.82
C MET A 137 -22.60 -4.04 -3.63
N ILE A 138 -23.09 -4.98 -4.45
CA ILE A 138 -22.25 -5.75 -5.36
C ILE A 138 -21.53 -4.82 -6.34
N TYR A 139 -22.23 -3.84 -6.93
CA TYR A 139 -21.62 -2.86 -7.82
C TYR A 139 -20.57 -2.01 -7.11
N HIS A 140 -20.88 -1.49 -5.93
CA HIS A 140 -19.95 -0.72 -5.11
C HIS A 140 -18.67 -1.51 -4.83
N VAL A 141 -18.80 -2.74 -4.30
CA VAL A 141 -17.66 -3.60 -3.97
C VAL A 141 -16.84 -3.96 -5.20
N ASN A 142 -17.49 -4.28 -6.32
CA ASN A 142 -16.77 -4.56 -7.58
C ASN A 142 -15.96 -3.34 -8.05
N ASN A 143 -16.50 -2.13 -7.90
CA ASN A 143 -15.77 -0.92 -8.23
C ASN A 143 -14.54 -0.73 -7.32
N LYS A 144 -14.67 -0.99 -6.02
CA LYS A 144 -13.53 -0.92 -5.08
C LYS A 144 -12.46 -1.96 -5.39
N ILE A 145 -12.84 -3.18 -5.77
CA ILE A 145 -11.89 -4.21 -6.23
C ILE A 145 -11.13 -3.71 -7.47
N LYS A 146 -11.82 -3.13 -8.45
CA LYS A 146 -11.16 -2.58 -9.65
C LYS A 146 -10.14 -1.49 -9.31
N ILE A 147 -10.53 -0.53 -8.45
CA ILE A 147 -9.62 0.52 -7.99
C ILE A 147 -8.40 -0.09 -7.30
N LEU A 148 -8.64 -1.02 -6.37
CA LEU A 148 -7.58 -1.73 -5.64
C LEU A 148 -6.60 -2.43 -6.60
N THR A 149 -7.11 -3.16 -7.59
CA THR A 149 -6.29 -3.84 -8.61
C THR A 149 -5.45 -2.86 -9.42
N VAL A 150 -6.01 -1.70 -9.82
CA VAL A 150 -5.24 -0.66 -10.53
C VAL A 150 -4.10 -0.13 -9.67
N LEU A 151 -4.37 0.20 -8.40
CA LEU A 151 -3.34 0.68 -7.47
C LEU A 151 -2.22 -0.34 -7.28
N PHE A 152 -2.54 -1.62 -7.22
CA PHE A 152 -1.55 -2.67 -7.07
C PHE A 152 -0.68 -2.88 -8.31
N MET A 153 -1.28 -2.85 -9.51
CA MET A 153 -0.50 -2.88 -10.75
C MET A 153 0.48 -1.70 -10.83
N GLU A 154 0.06 -0.51 -10.41
CA GLU A 154 0.95 0.66 -10.34
C GLU A 154 2.07 0.46 -9.31
N PHE A 155 1.75 -0.13 -8.15
CA PHE A 155 2.73 -0.43 -7.11
C PHE A 155 3.76 -1.47 -7.58
N GLU A 156 3.32 -2.56 -8.20
CA GLU A 156 4.21 -3.57 -8.78
C GLU A 156 5.11 -2.97 -9.85
N LYS A 157 4.55 -2.10 -10.71
CA LYS A 157 5.35 -1.38 -11.71
C LYS A 157 6.41 -0.50 -11.02
N PHE A 158 6.03 0.24 -9.98
CA PHE A 158 6.98 1.04 -9.21
C PHE A 158 8.11 0.19 -8.62
N GLN A 159 7.80 -0.98 -8.05
CA GLN A 159 8.81 -1.91 -7.54
C GLN A 159 9.74 -2.44 -8.66
N LEU A 160 9.19 -2.74 -9.83
CA LEU A 160 9.97 -3.15 -10.99
C LEU A 160 10.89 -2.04 -11.49
N ASP A 161 10.40 -0.81 -11.58
CA ASP A 161 11.18 0.37 -12.01
C ASP A 161 12.32 0.64 -11.02
N LEU A 162 12.08 0.45 -9.71
CA LEU A 162 13.13 0.47 -8.70
C LEU A 162 14.19 -0.62 -8.97
N SER A 163 13.81 -1.87 -9.22
CA SER A 163 14.76 -2.96 -9.45
C SER A 163 15.66 -2.78 -10.69
N LYS A 164 15.17 -2.09 -11.72
CA LYS A 164 15.88 -1.93 -13.01
C LYS A 164 16.88 -0.79 -13.04
N ASN A 165 16.98 0.03 -11.98
CA ASN A 165 17.76 1.27 -11.96
C ASN A 165 17.36 2.28 -13.08
N ASP A 166 16.20 2.12 -13.71
CA ASP A 166 15.70 3.01 -14.77
C ASP A 166 15.04 4.27 -14.16
N LEU A 167 15.90 5.15 -13.66
CA LEU A 167 15.53 6.35 -12.90
C LEU A 167 14.82 7.43 -13.74
N GLU A 168 14.93 7.41 -15.07
CA GLU A 168 14.32 8.42 -15.94
C GLU A 168 12.81 8.21 -16.16
N ASN A 169 12.29 7.03 -15.81
CA ASN A 169 10.92 6.61 -16.09
C ASN A 169 10.02 6.45 -14.86
N ILE A 170 10.49 6.76 -13.65
CA ILE A 170 9.62 6.86 -12.46
C ILE A 170 8.76 8.13 -12.59
N GLN A 171 7.88 8.16 -13.59
CA GLN A 171 6.78 9.10 -13.64
C GLN A 171 5.72 8.58 -12.68
N VAL A 172 5.68 9.16 -11.49
CA VAL A 172 4.58 8.98 -10.54
C VAL A 172 3.31 9.54 -11.19
N LYS A 173 2.57 8.70 -11.92
CA LYS A 173 1.21 9.02 -12.34
C LYS A 173 0.32 8.84 -11.13
N ILE A 174 0.06 9.95 -10.44
CA ILE A 174 -0.91 10.00 -9.34
C ILE A 174 -2.29 9.85 -9.97
N ILE A 175 -2.94 8.69 -9.78
CA ILE A 175 -4.38 8.62 -9.97
C ILE A 175 -5.03 9.46 -8.87
N LYS A 176 -5.52 10.64 -9.25
CA LYS A 176 -6.51 11.34 -8.43
C LYS A 176 -7.77 10.50 -8.46
N ILE A 177 -8.00 9.74 -7.40
CA ILE A 177 -9.29 9.11 -7.15
C ILE A 177 -10.24 10.27 -6.82
N ALA A 178 -11.13 10.59 -7.76
CA ALA A 178 -12.17 11.60 -7.61
C ALA A 178 -13.34 11.07 -6.76
#